data_AF-A0A7I7RSC6-F1
#
_entry.id   AF-A0A7I7RSC6-F1
#
_cell.length_a   1.000
_cell.length_b   1.000
_cell.length_c   1.000
_cell.angle_alpha   90.00
_cell.angle_beta   90.00
_cell.angle_gamma   90.00
#
_symmetry.space_group_name_H-M   'P 1'
#
loop_
_entity.id
_entity.type
_entity.pdbx_description
1 polymer ?
#
loop_
_entity_poly.entity_id
_entity_poly.type
_entity_poly.pdbx_seq_one_letter_code
_entity_poly.pdbx_strand_id
1 'polypeptide(L)'
;MQSHYDYVVIGGGTGGSVVASRLSEGDATVLLLEAGPETAPATVSDVDAFPAEVLGSGLDWARTTAPQPGTAGAVHVWSSGKVLGGSSATNAMAHIRGHPASYDRWAEHGAVGWNYDDMLPYFKRSETAAGRDPALRGTAGPLAVTQVSPDGLGAEAFRQAILQAGYPATGDVNGLQQEGVFAFDMNIVDGRRQTTADAYLGPVRGRDNLDVIGGATVRRLRVDAGRCVAVEFTKGGSLHSVGVDGEAVVAAGSVGVTSLVDAVGNRAGGSPARGRRRRGARPTGCWSESAGSHSK
;
A
#
# COMPACT_ATOMS: atom_id res chain seq x y z
N MET A 1 -11.66 -18.32 11.54
CA MET A 1 -10.30 -18.04 12.02
C MET A 1 -9.70 -19.29 12.64
N GLN A 2 -8.67 -19.82 12.00
CA GLN A 2 -7.89 -20.97 12.40
C GLN A 2 -6.87 -20.56 13.47
N SER A 3 -6.26 -21.53 14.16
CA SER A 3 -5.19 -21.27 15.13
C SER A 3 -3.84 -20.99 14.45
N HIS A 4 -3.65 -21.50 13.23
CA HIS A 4 -2.42 -21.42 12.43
C HIS A 4 -2.74 -21.13 10.96
N TYR A 5 -1.81 -20.50 10.26
CA TYR A 5 -1.87 -20.20 8.83
C TYR A 5 -0.51 -20.38 8.18
N ASP A 6 -0.47 -20.79 6.91
CA ASP A 6 0.75 -20.81 6.11
C ASP A 6 1.29 -19.39 5.91
N TYR A 7 0.40 -18.42 5.67
CA TYR A 7 0.78 -17.03 5.51
C TYR A 7 -0.07 -16.09 6.36
N VAL A 8 0.60 -15.17 7.06
CA VAL A 8 -0.08 -14.05 7.75
C VAL A 8 0.37 -12.73 7.13
N VAL A 9 -0.53 -12.06 6.43
CA VAL A 9 -0.31 -10.76 5.80
C VAL A 9 -0.78 -9.66 6.76
N ILE A 10 0.10 -8.70 7.06
CA ILE A 10 -0.09 -7.68 8.09
C ILE A 10 -0.26 -6.32 7.42
N GLY A 11 -1.48 -5.80 7.45
CA GLY A 11 -1.89 -4.58 6.75
C GLY A 11 -2.60 -4.94 5.45
N GLY A 12 -3.91 -4.71 5.42
CA GLY A 12 -4.78 -4.89 4.26
C GLY A 12 -4.76 -3.71 3.29
N GLY A 13 -3.62 -3.03 3.19
CA GLY A 13 -3.42 -1.90 2.27
C GLY A 13 -3.24 -2.34 0.81
N THR A 14 -2.73 -1.43 -0.02
CA THR A 14 -2.45 -1.68 -1.44
C THR A 14 -1.58 -2.93 -1.64
N GLY A 15 -0.40 -2.99 -1.02
CA GLY A 15 0.49 -4.16 -1.16
C GLY A 15 -0.09 -5.43 -0.54
N GLY A 16 -0.65 -5.34 0.68
CA GLY A 16 -1.16 -6.51 1.39
C GLY A 16 -2.38 -7.15 0.74
N SER A 17 -3.27 -6.35 0.13
CA SER A 17 -4.40 -6.87 -0.64
C SER A 17 -3.94 -7.70 -1.85
N VAL A 18 -2.90 -7.24 -2.56
CA VAL A 18 -2.30 -7.97 -3.68
C VAL A 18 -1.68 -9.28 -3.19
N VAL A 19 -0.84 -9.20 -2.15
CA VAL A 19 -0.13 -10.36 -1.62
C VAL A 19 -1.10 -11.44 -1.13
N ALA A 20 -2.09 -11.08 -0.32
CA ALA A 20 -3.06 -12.05 0.20
C ALA A 20 -3.89 -12.71 -0.92
N SER A 21 -4.30 -11.93 -1.92
CA SER A 21 -5.01 -12.44 -3.11
C SER A 21 -4.17 -13.44 -3.90
N ARG A 22 -2.88 -13.15 -4.14
CA ARG A 22 -1.98 -14.03 -4.90
C ARG A 22 -1.57 -15.27 -4.12
N LEU A 23 -1.26 -15.16 -2.83
CA LEU A 23 -0.90 -16.30 -2.00
C LEU A 23 -2.06 -17.31 -1.86
N SER A 24 -3.30 -16.84 -1.88
CA SER A 24 -4.49 -17.70 -1.83
C SER A 24 -4.91 -18.28 -3.18
N GLU A 25 -4.13 -18.09 -4.26
CA GLU A 25 -4.41 -18.76 -5.56
C GLU A 25 -4.11 -20.26 -5.52
N GLY A 26 -3.22 -20.70 -4.63
CA GLY A 26 -2.95 -22.11 -4.35
C GLY A 26 -3.73 -22.62 -3.14
N ASP A 27 -3.26 -23.73 -2.55
CA ASP A 27 -3.91 -24.38 -1.41
C ASP A 27 -3.48 -23.82 -0.03
N ALA A 28 -2.56 -22.85 -0.01
CA ALA A 28 -2.03 -22.28 1.22
C ALA A 28 -3.11 -21.51 1.99
N THR A 29 -3.15 -21.68 3.30
CA THR A 29 -4.02 -20.92 4.20
C THR A 29 -3.45 -19.53 4.46
N VAL A 30 -4.26 -18.50 4.22
CA VAL A 30 -3.85 -17.10 4.30
C VAL A 30 -4.73 -16.33 5.26
N LEU A 31 -4.11 -15.61 6.18
CA LEU A 31 -4.78 -14.63 7.04
C LEU A 31 -4.32 -13.23 6.71
N LEU A 32 -5.25 -12.33 6.38
CA LEU A 32 -5.01 -10.91 6.22
C LEU A 32 -5.56 -10.13 7.43
N LEU A 33 -4.67 -9.41 8.13
CA LEU A 33 -5.03 -8.56 9.28
C LEU A 33 -4.98 -7.08 8.89
N GLU A 34 -6.08 -6.36 9.09
CA GLU A 34 -6.17 -4.90 8.85
C GLU A 34 -6.63 -4.15 10.10
N ALA A 35 -5.94 -3.05 10.43
CA ALA A 35 -6.24 -2.26 11.61
C ALA A 35 -7.54 -1.44 11.49
N GLY A 36 -7.83 -0.94 10.29
CA GLY A 36 -9.06 -0.28 9.92
C GLY A 36 -10.25 -1.23 9.73
N PRO A 37 -11.45 -0.69 9.47
CA PRO A 37 -12.62 -1.53 9.21
C PRO A 37 -12.42 -2.38 7.95
N GLU A 38 -13.02 -3.58 7.99
CA GLU A 38 -12.97 -4.54 6.89
C GLU A 38 -13.80 -4.11 5.68
N THR A 39 -14.92 -3.45 5.97
CA THR A 39 -15.83 -2.89 4.97
C THR A 39 -15.65 -1.38 4.97
N ALA A 40 -15.24 -0.85 3.82
CA ALA A 40 -15.17 0.59 3.61
C ALA A 40 -16.59 1.19 3.60
N PRO A 41 -16.81 2.36 4.21
CA PRO A 41 -18.08 3.07 4.06
C PRO A 41 -18.26 3.55 2.63
N ALA A 42 -19.51 3.81 2.23
CA ALA A 42 -19.86 4.20 0.87
C ALA A 42 -19.13 5.46 0.37
N THR A 43 -18.75 6.37 1.28
CA THR A 43 -17.97 7.59 1.00
C THR A 43 -16.60 7.30 0.38
N VAL A 44 -16.01 6.13 0.63
CA VAL A 44 -14.74 5.75 -0.02
C VAL A 44 -14.92 5.55 -1.52
N SER A 45 -16.02 4.94 -1.93
CA SER A 45 -16.29 4.68 -3.35
C SER A 45 -16.71 5.94 -4.12
N ASP A 46 -17.16 6.98 -3.42
CA ASP A 46 -17.52 8.25 -4.00
C ASP A 46 -16.26 9.02 -4.42
N VAL A 47 -16.18 9.37 -5.70
CA VAL A 47 -15.04 10.10 -6.28
C VAL A 47 -15.02 11.54 -5.77
N ASP A 48 -16.19 12.16 -5.59
CA ASP A 48 -16.36 13.57 -5.22
C ASP A 48 -16.12 13.82 -3.73
N ALA A 49 -16.20 12.75 -2.91
CA ALA A 49 -15.89 12.81 -1.49
C ALA A 49 -14.40 13.07 -1.19
N PHE A 50 -13.50 12.81 -2.15
CA PHE A 50 -12.07 13.11 -2.00
C PHE A 50 -11.75 14.55 -2.47
N PRO A 51 -10.97 15.34 -1.72
CA PRO A 51 -10.31 14.98 -0.45
C PRO A 51 -11.14 15.30 0.80
N ALA A 52 -12.19 16.13 0.68
CA ALA A 52 -12.79 16.85 1.80
C ALA A 52 -13.43 15.95 2.88
N GLU A 53 -14.04 14.83 2.49
CA GLU A 53 -14.73 13.93 3.41
C GLU A 53 -13.88 12.72 3.82
N VAL A 54 -12.82 12.43 3.06
CA VAL A 54 -12.00 11.24 3.25
C VAL A 54 -10.77 11.53 4.11
N LEU A 55 -10.04 12.62 3.83
CA LEU A 55 -8.83 12.97 4.57
C LEU A 55 -9.16 13.51 5.97
N GLY A 56 -8.42 13.06 6.98
CA GLY A 56 -8.70 13.39 8.39
C GLY A 56 -9.91 12.70 9.01
N SER A 57 -10.64 11.86 8.25
CA SER A 57 -11.74 11.04 8.76
C SER A 57 -11.24 9.89 9.64
N GLY A 58 -12.16 9.10 10.21
CA GLY A 58 -11.80 7.87 10.95
C GLY A 58 -11.11 6.79 10.11
N LEU A 59 -11.07 6.96 8.79
CA LEU A 59 -10.39 6.10 7.83
C LEU A 59 -8.97 6.57 7.49
N ASP A 60 -8.55 7.71 8.04
CA ASP A 60 -7.20 8.25 7.86
C ASP A 60 -6.40 8.05 9.16
N TRP A 61 -5.19 7.53 9.06
CA TRP A 61 -4.25 7.56 10.18
C TRP A 61 -3.87 8.99 10.59
N ALA A 62 -3.96 9.95 9.66
CA ALA A 62 -3.76 11.38 9.85
C ALA A 62 -2.55 11.71 10.74
N ARG A 63 -1.42 11.04 10.48
CA ARG A 63 -0.21 11.17 11.30
C ARG A 63 0.37 12.57 11.10
N THR A 64 1.10 13.08 12.08
CA THR A 64 1.79 14.36 11.96
C THR A 64 3.30 14.19 12.03
N THR A 65 4.01 14.99 11.24
CA THR A 65 5.47 15.06 11.33
C THR A 65 5.90 15.76 12.62
N ALA A 66 7.16 15.58 13.02
CA ALA A 66 7.80 16.57 13.88
C ALA A 66 7.86 17.94 13.15
N PRO A 67 8.05 19.07 13.87
CA PRO A 67 8.30 20.36 13.23
C PRO A 67 9.47 20.28 12.25
N GLN A 68 9.27 20.76 11.02
CA GLN A 68 10.24 20.65 9.93
C GLN A 68 11.03 21.96 9.75
N PRO A 69 12.35 21.99 10.01
CA PRO A 69 13.16 23.20 9.85
C PRO A 69 13.16 23.74 8.41
N GLY A 70 13.15 22.83 7.42
CA GLY A 70 13.12 23.19 5.99
C GLY A 70 11.82 23.84 5.53
N THR A 71 10.77 23.86 6.36
CA THR A 71 9.49 24.51 6.07
C THR A 71 9.09 25.45 7.21
N ALA A 72 10.03 26.26 7.70
CA ALA A 72 9.81 27.26 8.74
C ALA A 72 9.18 26.71 10.05
N GLY A 73 9.50 25.46 10.41
CA GLY A 73 8.99 24.81 11.62
C GLY A 73 7.56 24.27 11.51
N ALA A 74 6.98 24.24 10.31
CA ALA A 74 5.64 23.69 10.10
C ALA A 74 5.56 22.20 10.48
N VAL A 75 4.38 21.81 10.97
CA VAL A 75 3.99 20.41 11.21
C VAL A 75 3.05 20.00 10.08
N HIS A 76 3.38 18.92 9.39
CA HIS A 76 2.64 18.44 8.23
C HIS A 76 1.80 17.23 8.59
N VAL A 77 0.60 17.15 8.03
CA VAL A 77 -0.25 15.96 8.11
C VAL A 77 0.14 15.00 7.00
N TRP A 78 0.44 13.77 7.38
CA TRP A 78 0.70 12.64 6.48
C TRP A 78 -0.48 11.68 6.55
N SER A 79 -1.40 11.87 5.61
CA SER A 79 -2.55 11.01 5.45
C SER A 79 -2.16 9.63 4.91
N SER A 80 -2.75 8.59 5.49
CA SER A 80 -2.63 7.21 5.01
C SER A 80 -3.86 6.41 5.40
N GLY A 81 -4.34 5.56 4.50
CA GLY A 81 -5.60 4.85 4.72
C GLY A 81 -5.51 3.83 5.86
N LYS A 82 -6.53 3.83 6.71
CA LYS A 82 -6.82 2.92 7.81
C LYS A 82 -8.18 2.28 7.57
N VAL A 83 -8.22 1.42 6.57
CA VAL A 83 -9.39 0.66 6.09
C VAL A 83 -8.85 -0.42 5.17
N LEU A 84 -9.61 -1.49 4.92
CA LEU A 84 -9.24 -2.45 3.88
C LEU A 84 -9.08 -1.74 2.53
N GLY A 85 -7.98 -2.01 1.83
CA GLY A 85 -7.50 -1.24 0.66
C GLY A 85 -6.44 -0.19 1.02
N GLY A 86 -6.34 0.21 2.29
CA GLY A 86 -5.37 1.18 2.81
C GLY A 86 -5.42 2.50 2.05
N SER A 87 -4.26 3.06 1.71
CA SER A 87 -4.22 4.36 1.03
C SER A 87 -4.86 4.36 -0.37
N SER A 88 -5.13 3.22 -1.00
CA SER A 88 -5.94 3.21 -2.25
C SER A 88 -7.39 3.66 -2.02
N ALA A 89 -7.90 3.50 -0.79
CA ALA A 89 -9.21 4.00 -0.37
C ALA A 89 -9.21 5.52 -0.08
N THR A 90 -8.04 6.14 0.04
CA THR A 90 -7.92 7.55 0.47
C THR A 90 -7.05 8.41 -0.44
N ASN A 91 -6.57 7.88 -1.58
CA ASN A 91 -5.72 8.62 -2.52
C ASN A 91 -6.55 9.40 -3.57
N ALA A 92 -5.85 10.12 -4.45
CA ALA A 92 -6.45 10.84 -5.57
C ALA A 92 -6.75 9.96 -6.81
N MET A 93 -6.73 8.63 -6.69
CA MET A 93 -7.07 7.64 -7.74
C MET A 93 -6.19 7.64 -9.00
N ALA A 94 -5.24 8.56 -9.14
CA ALA A 94 -4.33 8.61 -10.28
C ALA A 94 -3.49 7.33 -10.38
N HIS A 95 -3.48 6.72 -11.57
CA HIS A 95 -2.72 5.53 -11.91
C HIS A 95 -1.56 5.91 -12.83
N ILE A 96 -0.43 6.25 -12.21
CA ILE A 96 0.78 6.69 -12.90
C ILE A 96 1.94 5.81 -12.41
N ARG A 97 2.66 5.18 -13.35
CA ARG A 97 3.87 4.39 -13.10
C ARG A 97 5.06 5.32 -12.86
N GLY A 98 6.10 4.79 -12.21
CA GLY A 98 7.38 5.49 -12.13
C GLY A 98 8.05 5.60 -13.50
N HIS A 99 9.05 6.48 -13.60
CA HIS A 99 9.88 6.56 -14.80
C HIS A 99 10.85 5.38 -14.90
N PRO A 100 11.09 4.79 -16.09
CA PRO A 100 12.01 3.67 -16.27
C PRO A 100 13.35 3.86 -15.55
N ALA A 101 13.98 5.02 -15.74
CA ALA A 101 15.24 5.40 -15.07
C ALA A 101 15.21 5.30 -13.53
N SER A 102 14.05 5.46 -12.88
CA SER A 102 13.92 5.27 -11.43
C SER A 102 14.11 3.81 -11.02
N TYR A 103 13.56 2.87 -11.79
CA TYR A 103 13.69 1.44 -11.56
C TYR A 103 15.08 0.93 -11.97
N ASP A 104 15.60 1.41 -13.09
CA ASP A 104 16.96 1.07 -13.53
C ASP A 104 17.98 1.49 -12.46
N ARG A 105 17.78 2.68 -11.86
CA ARG A 105 18.57 3.13 -10.72
C ARG A 105 18.44 2.20 -9.50
N TRP A 106 17.30 1.55 -9.25
CA TRP A 106 17.19 0.57 -8.17
C TRP A 106 18.12 -0.62 -8.42
N ALA A 107 18.14 -1.14 -9.65
CA ALA A 107 19.05 -2.22 -10.03
C ALA A 107 20.52 -1.80 -9.93
N GLU A 108 20.87 -0.58 -10.35
CA GLU A 108 22.21 0.00 -10.17
C GLU A 108 22.64 0.07 -8.69
N HIS A 109 21.68 0.24 -7.78
CA HIS A 109 21.90 0.27 -6.32
C HIS A 109 21.77 -1.13 -5.66
N GLY A 110 21.83 -2.20 -6.45
CA GLY A 110 21.89 -3.57 -5.96
C GLY A 110 20.56 -4.30 -5.85
N ALA A 111 19.43 -3.67 -6.20
CA ALA A 111 18.14 -4.35 -6.31
C ALA A 111 18.06 -5.11 -7.64
N VAL A 112 18.91 -6.13 -7.81
CA VAL A 112 18.96 -6.96 -9.02
C VAL A 112 17.57 -7.57 -9.29
N GLY A 113 17.10 -7.49 -10.54
CA GLY A 113 15.77 -7.93 -10.94
C GLY A 113 14.66 -6.89 -10.77
N TRP A 114 15.00 -5.64 -10.41
CA TRP A 114 14.03 -4.54 -10.22
C TRP A 114 14.22 -3.36 -11.18
N ASN A 115 14.92 -3.56 -12.31
CA ASN A 115 14.94 -2.57 -13.40
C ASN A 115 13.57 -2.49 -14.10
N TYR A 116 13.39 -1.53 -15.01
CA TYR A 116 12.07 -1.33 -15.62
C TYR A 116 11.60 -2.54 -16.43
N ASP A 117 12.49 -3.17 -17.20
CA ASP A 117 12.16 -4.30 -18.06
C ASP A 117 11.72 -5.53 -17.25
N ASP A 118 12.38 -5.80 -16.13
CA ASP A 118 12.01 -6.88 -15.20
C ASP A 118 10.66 -6.61 -14.51
N MET A 119 10.35 -5.33 -14.27
CA MET A 119 9.11 -4.90 -13.62
C MET A 119 7.92 -4.80 -14.58
N LEU A 120 8.16 -4.57 -15.87
CA LEU A 120 7.13 -4.36 -16.89
C LEU A 120 6.08 -5.50 -16.93
N PRO A 121 6.45 -6.80 -16.90
CA PRO A 121 5.47 -7.89 -16.81
C PRO A 121 4.53 -7.77 -15.60
N TYR A 122 5.03 -7.29 -14.46
CA TYR A 122 4.23 -7.12 -13.24
C TYR A 122 3.32 -5.90 -13.32
N PHE A 123 3.77 -4.80 -13.93
CA PHE A 123 2.90 -3.66 -14.21
C PHE A 123 1.77 -4.03 -15.18
N LYS A 124 2.07 -4.83 -16.21
CA LYS A 124 1.06 -5.35 -17.14
C LYS A 124 0.11 -6.33 -16.44
N ARG A 125 0.62 -7.17 -15.54
CA ARG A 125 -0.21 -8.13 -14.78
C ARG A 125 -1.14 -7.45 -13.78
N SER A 126 -0.83 -6.24 -13.33
CA SER A 126 -1.62 -5.56 -12.31
C SER A 126 -2.85 -4.82 -12.85
N GLU A 127 -2.83 -4.43 -14.14
CA GLU A 127 -3.83 -3.53 -14.72
C GLU A 127 -4.58 -4.12 -15.94
N THR A 128 -5.76 -3.55 -16.20
CA THR A 128 -6.50 -3.65 -17.46
C THR A 128 -6.68 -2.24 -18.01
N ALA A 129 -5.86 -1.90 -19.00
CA ALA A 129 -5.84 -0.62 -19.69
C ALA A 129 -6.32 -0.81 -21.14
N ALA A 130 -7.64 -0.87 -21.30
CA ALA A 130 -8.27 -1.14 -22.60
C ALA A 130 -7.90 -0.09 -23.66
N GLY A 131 -7.61 -0.55 -24.88
CA GLY A 131 -7.28 0.33 -26.01
C GLY A 131 -5.88 0.95 -25.96
N ARG A 132 -5.03 0.55 -25.02
CA ARG A 132 -3.63 0.98 -24.96
C ARG A 132 -2.69 -0.01 -25.63
N ASP A 133 -1.44 0.40 -25.82
CA ASP A 133 -0.40 -0.43 -26.44
C ASP A 133 -0.14 -1.71 -25.60
N PRO A 134 -0.48 -2.91 -26.10
CA PRO A 134 -0.30 -4.16 -25.37
C PRO A 134 1.17 -4.55 -25.19
N ALA A 135 2.12 -3.90 -25.86
CA ALA A 135 3.53 -4.06 -25.57
C ALA A 135 3.86 -3.53 -24.17
N LEU A 136 3.24 -2.41 -23.77
CA LEU A 136 3.56 -1.66 -22.55
C LEU A 136 2.50 -1.78 -21.45
N ARG A 137 1.25 -2.06 -21.81
CA ARG A 137 0.09 -1.97 -20.91
C ARG A 137 -0.57 -3.33 -20.71
N GLY A 138 -1.19 -3.48 -19.55
CA GLY A 138 -1.92 -4.69 -19.17
C GLY A 138 -3.32 -4.74 -19.78
N THR A 139 -3.81 -5.92 -20.11
CA THR A 139 -5.15 -6.09 -20.72
C THR A 139 -6.08 -7.00 -19.92
N ALA A 140 -5.60 -7.58 -18.82
CA ALA A 140 -6.35 -8.58 -18.04
C ALA A 140 -6.03 -8.54 -16.53
N GLY A 141 -5.27 -7.55 -16.08
CA GLY A 141 -4.98 -7.36 -14.66
C GLY A 141 -6.21 -6.87 -13.89
N PRO A 142 -6.27 -7.13 -12.57
CA PRO A 142 -7.47 -6.85 -11.78
C PRO A 142 -7.78 -5.36 -11.60
N LEU A 143 -6.79 -4.46 -11.72
CA LEU A 143 -7.04 -3.02 -11.66
C LEU A 143 -7.49 -2.49 -13.01
N ALA A 144 -8.76 -2.18 -13.15
CA ALA A 144 -9.26 -1.50 -14.35
C ALA A 144 -8.87 -0.02 -14.26
N VAL A 145 -8.38 0.52 -15.37
CA VAL A 145 -7.97 1.91 -15.46
C VAL A 145 -8.74 2.63 -16.56
N THR A 146 -9.15 3.85 -16.27
CA THR A 146 -9.92 4.69 -17.19
C THR A 146 -9.21 6.03 -17.30
N GLN A 147 -8.96 6.51 -18.53
CA GLN A 147 -8.45 7.86 -18.72
C GLN A 147 -9.54 8.87 -18.39
N VAL A 148 -9.24 9.79 -17.50
CA VAL A 148 -10.09 10.92 -17.21
C VAL A 148 -9.42 12.15 -17.81
N SER A 149 -10.03 12.71 -18.85
CA SER A 149 -9.59 13.98 -19.42
C SER A 149 -10.38 15.10 -18.77
N PRO A 150 -9.74 16.03 -18.05
CA PRO A 150 -10.42 17.22 -17.57
C PRO A 150 -10.93 18.04 -18.76
N ASP A 151 -12.16 18.52 -18.66
CA ASP A 151 -12.82 19.36 -19.64
C ASP A 151 -12.85 20.84 -19.20
N GLY A 152 -13.26 21.72 -20.11
CA GLY A 152 -13.43 23.15 -19.84
C GLY A 152 -12.22 24.04 -20.17
N LEU A 153 -12.47 25.36 -20.09
CA LEU A 153 -11.55 26.38 -20.58
C LEU A 153 -10.21 26.41 -19.82
N GLY A 154 -10.23 26.13 -18.52
CA GLY A 154 -9.01 26.11 -17.69
C GLY A 154 -8.07 24.96 -18.04
N ALA A 155 -8.62 23.76 -18.21
CA ALA A 155 -7.85 22.58 -18.61
C ALA A 155 -7.22 22.76 -20.00
N GLU A 156 -8.00 23.30 -20.95
CA GLU A 156 -7.49 23.58 -22.30
C GLU A 156 -6.42 24.67 -22.29
N ALA A 157 -6.64 25.78 -21.56
CA ALA A 157 -5.64 26.84 -21.44
C ALA A 157 -4.33 26.33 -20.82
N PHE A 158 -4.42 25.48 -19.79
CA PHE A 158 -3.25 24.84 -19.18
C PHE A 158 -2.52 23.94 -20.18
N ARG A 159 -3.26 23.11 -20.93
CA ARG A 159 -2.70 22.24 -21.97
C ARG A 159 -1.96 23.05 -23.03
N GLN A 160 -2.57 24.12 -23.53
CA GLN A 160 -1.95 25.00 -24.53
C GLN A 160 -0.70 25.70 -23.99
N ALA A 161 -0.70 26.15 -22.73
CA ALA A 161 0.46 26.78 -22.11
C ALA A 161 1.66 25.80 -22.04
N ILE A 162 1.43 24.53 -21.69
CA ILE A 162 2.50 23.52 -21.65
C ILE A 162 3.04 23.22 -23.05
N LEU A 163 2.18 23.14 -24.07
CA LEU A 163 2.59 22.97 -25.46
C LEU A 163 3.42 24.17 -25.96
N GLN A 164 3.00 25.39 -25.65
CA GLN A 164 3.72 26.63 -26.02
C GLN A 164 5.07 26.74 -25.30
N ALA A 165 5.21 26.16 -24.11
CA ALA A 165 6.47 26.04 -23.40
C ALA A 165 7.43 24.99 -24.03
N GLY A 166 7.01 24.30 -25.08
CA GLY A 166 7.83 23.35 -25.83
C GLY A 166 7.73 21.89 -25.37
N TYR A 167 6.87 21.60 -24.38
CA TYR A 167 6.65 20.23 -23.95
C TYR A 167 5.64 19.53 -24.88
N PRO A 168 5.87 18.27 -25.24
CA PRO A 168 4.99 17.53 -26.14
C PRO A 168 3.70 17.08 -25.45
N ALA A 169 2.68 16.75 -26.25
CA ALA A 169 1.54 15.99 -25.75
C ALA A 169 1.87 14.49 -25.75
N THR A 170 1.44 13.77 -24.71
CA THR A 170 1.49 12.31 -24.67
C THR A 170 0.10 11.73 -24.49
N GLY A 171 -0.21 10.70 -25.28
CA GLY A 171 -1.51 10.01 -25.24
C GLY A 171 -1.62 8.99 -24.11
N ASP A 172 -0.50 8.58 -23.53
CA ASP A 172 -0.40 7.63 -22.42
C ASP A 172 0.86 7.93 -21.60
N VAL A 173 0.68 8.49 -20.40
CA VAL A 173 1.78 8.74 -19.44
C VAL A 173 2.46 7.45 -18.99
N ASN A 174 1.83 6.29 -19.15
CA ASN A 174 2.45 5.00 -18.82
C ASN A 174 3.00 4.27 -20.07
N GLY A 175 3.01 4.95 -21.22
CA GLY A 175 3.55 4.48 -22.48
C GLY A 175 5.03 4.85 -22.66
N LEU A 176 5.45 5.05 -23.92
CA LEU A 176 6.85 5.34 -24.27
C LEU A 176 7.33 6.70 -23.78
N GLN A 177 6.42 7.66 -23.61
CA GLN A 177 6.76 9.05 -23.32
C GLN A 177 5.98 9.58 -22.11
N GLN A 178 6.71 9.75 -21.01
CA GLN A 178 6.19 10.29 -19.75
C GLN A 178 6.29 11.81 -19.64
N GLU A 179 7.32 12.41 -20.24
CA GLU A 179 7.49 13.87 -20.22
C GLU A 179 6.53 14.52 -21.21
N GLY A 180 5.74 15.48 -20.73
CA GLY A 180 4.80 16.23 -21.54
C GLY A 180 3.53 16.61 -20.80
N VAL A 181 2.51 16.96 -21.59
CA VAL A 181 1.13 17.16 -21.12
C VAL A 181 0.26 15.96 -21.48
N PHE A 182 -0.56 15.50 -20.54
CA PHE A 182 -1.38 14.30 -20.69
C PHE A 182 -2.63 14.33 -19.80
N ALA A 183 -3.63 13.57 -20.24
CA ALA A 183 -4.65 13.05 -19.34
C ALA A 183 -4.12 11.73 -18.75
N PHE A 184 -4.16 11.58 -17.43
CA PHE A 184 -3.70 10.37 -16.77
C PHE A 184 -4.85 9.38 -16.55
N ASP A 185 -4.48 8.11 -16.51
CA ASP A 185 -5.39 7.04 -16.14
C ASP A 185 -5.75 7.14 -14.65
N MET A 186 -6.97 6.78 -14.28
CA MET A 186 -7.46 6.74 -12.91
C MET A 186 -8.07 5.37 -12.58
N ASN A 187 -7.96 4.94 -11.33
CA ASN A 187 -8.64 3.75 -10.81
C ASN A 187 -10.12 4.08 -10.50
N ILE A 188 -10.87 4.38 -11.56
CA ILE A 188 -12.31 4.67 -11.51
C ILE A 188 -13.03 3.72 -12.47
N VAL A 189 -14.04 3.03 -11.96
CA VAL A 189 -14.87 2.05 -12.70
C VAL A 189 -16.33 2.40 -12.44
N ASP A 190 -17.10 2.58 -13.51
CA ASP A 190 -18.52 2.96 -13.45
C ASP A 190 -18.79 4.19 -12.57
N GLY A 191 -17.91 5.19 -12.65
CA GLY A 191 -18.00 6.44 -11.88
C GLY A 191 -17.64 6.30 -10.39
N ARG A 192 -17.12 5.14 -9.97
CA ARG A 192 -16.76 4.87 -8.57
C ARG A 192 -15.27 4.62 -8.44
N ARG A 193 -14.68 5.04 -7.32
CA ARG A 193 -13.32 4.63 -6.95
C ARG A 193 -13.22 3.11 -6.94
N GLN A 194 -12.18 2.59 -7.56
CA GLN A 194 -11.72 1.22 -7.39
C GLN A 194 -10.52 1.20 -6.43
N THR A 195 -10.69 0.59 -5.26
CA THR A 195 -9.58 0.34 -4.35
C THR A 195 -8.84 -0.94 -4.74
N THR A 196 -7.63 -1.13 -4.20
CA THR A 196 -6.92 -2.40 -4.38
C THR A 196 -7.66 -3.56 -3.71
N ALA A 197 -8.41 -3.32 -2.64
CA ALA A 197 -9.23 -4.34 -2.01
C ALA A 197 -10.41 -4.75 -2.91
N ASP A 198 -11.06 -3.80 -3.58
CA ASP A 198 -12.13 -4.11 -4.54
C ASP A 198 -11.59 -4.99 -5.69
N ALA A 199 -10.44 -4.61 -6.25
CA ALA A 199 -9.84 -5.29 -7.40
C ALA A 199 -9.25 -6.67 -7.06
N TYR A 200 -8.50 -6.78 -5.94
CA TYR A 200 -7.77 -8.01 -5.62
C TYR A 200 -8.45 -8.92 -4.62
N LEU A 201 -9.18 -8.38 -3.63
CA LEU A 201 -9.83 -9.17 -2.59
C LEU A 201 -11.31 -9.43 -2.91
N GLY A 202 -11.99 -8.48 -3.55
CA GLY A 202 -13.41 -8.61 -3.95
C GLY A 202 -13.73 -9.95 -4.64
N PRO A 203 -12.99 -10.33 -5.71
CA PRO A 203 -13.26 -11.57 -6.45
C PRO A 203 -12.93 -12.86 -5.69
N VAL A 204 -12.11 -12.79 -4.64
CA VAL A 204 -11.52 -13.98 -3.98
C VAL A 204 -11.91 -14.11 -2.50
N ARG A 205 -12.71 -13.17 -1.97
CA ARG A 205 -13.17 -13.15 -0.58
C ARG A 205 -13.93 -14.41 -0.14
N GLY A 206 -14.48 -15.17 -1.09
CA GLY A 206 -15.20 -16.41 -0.83
C GLY A 206 -14.33 -17.67 -0.84
N ARG A 207 -13.00 -17.55 -1.00
CA ARG A 207 -12.09 -18.70 -0.93
C ARG A 207 -12.00 -19.25 0.49
N ASP A 208 -12.15 -20.56 0.65
CA ASP A 208 -12.10 -21.22 1.97
C ASP A 208 -10.73 -21.11 2.67
N ASN A 209 -9.66 -20.86 1.91
CA ASN A 209 -8.30 -20.71 2.42
C ASN A 209 -7.87 -19.25 2.65
N LEU A 210 -8.78 -18.27 2.55
CA LEU A 210 -8.47 -16.85 2.80
C LEU A 210 -9.38 -16.26 3.88
N ASP A 211 -8.80 -16.00 5.05
CA ASP A 211 -9.45 -15.23 6.11
C ASP A 211 -9.03 -13.75 6.03
N VAL A 212 -9.98 -12.83 5.97
CA VAL A 212 -9.74 -11.37 6.04
C VAL A 212 -10.36 -10.83 7.32
N ILE A 213 -9.58 -10.14 8.14
CA ILE A 213 -10.04 -9.62 9.43
C ILE A 213 -9.69 -8.14 9.55
N GLY A 214 -10.71 -7.27 9.49
CA GLY A 214 -10.57 -5.87 9.84
C GLY A 214 -10.66 -5.59 11.36
N GLY A 215 -10.34 -4.36 11.77
CA GLY A 215 -10.32 -3.93 13.16
C GLY A 215 -9.27 -4.66 14.02
N ALA A 216 -8.27 -5.25 13.38
CA ALA A 216 -7.21 -6.06 13.98
C ALA A 216 -5.89 -5.28 13.91
N THR A 217 -5.49 -4.69 15.03
CA THR A 217 -4.20 -3.98 15.10
C THR A 217 -3.12 -4.93 15.57
N VAL A 218 -2.19 -5.29 14.68
CA VAL A 218 -1.01 -6.07 15.04
C VAL A 218 -0.15 -5.29 16.02
N ARG A 219 0.27 -5.98 17.09
CA ARG A 219 1.06 -5.40 18.18
C ARG A 219 2.47 -5.93 18.20
N ARG A 220 2.69 -7.16 17.72
CA ARG A 220 3.92 -7.88 17.97
C ARG A 220 4.08 -9.08 17.04
N LEU A 221 5.33 -9.31 16.61
CA LEU A 221 5.75 -10.53 15.94
C LEU A 221 6.58 -11.36 16.91
N ARG A 222 6.17 -12.60 17.13
CA ARG A 222 6.95 -13.58 17.90
C ARG A 222 7.93 -14.25 16.95
N VAL A 223 9.21 -14.11 17.25
CA VAL A 223 10.30 -14.69 16.47
C VAL A 223 11.04 -15.69 17.35
N ASP A 224 11.24 -16.90 16.81
CA ASP A 224 12.03 -17.95 17.41
C ASP A 224 13.06 -18.46 16.39
N ALA A 225 14.31 -18.62 16.83
CA ALA A 225 15.44 -19.01 15.97
C ALA A 225 15.53 -18.29 14.61
N GLY A 226 15.17 -16.99 14.56
CA GLY A 226 15.21 -16.19 13.33
C GLY A 226 13.96 -16.31 12.43
N ARG A 227 12.95 -17.10 12.83
CA ARG A 227 11.70 -17.27 12.10
C ARG A 227 10.51 -16.68 12.87
N CYS A 228 9.59 -16.01 12.18
CA CYS A 228 8.33 -15.60 12.79
C CYS A 228 7.44 -16.83 13.00
N VAL A 229 7.04 -17.08 14.25
CA VAL A 229 6.24 -18.26 14.64
C VAL A 229 4.82 -17.90 15.04
N ALA A 230 4.56 -16.63 15.37
CA ALA A 230 3.21 -16.16 15.68
C ALA A 230 3.08 -14.63 15.53
N VAL A 231 1.86 -14.19 15.24
CA VAL A 231 1.46 -12.77 15.19
C VAL A 231 0.45 -12.49 16.29
N GLU A 232 0.73 -11.50 17.14
CA GLU A 232 -0.20 -11.04 18.17
C GLU A 232 -0.87 -9.73 17.75
N PHE A 233 -2.18 -9.66 17.91
CA PHE A 233 -2.99 -8.50 17.52
C PHE A 233 -4.14 -8.24 18.48
N THR A 234 -4.63 -7.01 18.50
CA THR A 234 -5.81 -6.63 19.28
C THR A 234 -7.02 -6.45 18.38
N LYS A 235 -8.16 -7.03 18.75
CA LYS A 235 -9.46 -6.85 18.07
C LYS A 235 -10.56 -6.78 19.14
N GLY A 236 -11.46 -5.80 19.04
CA GLY A 236 -12.53 -5.62 20.02
C GLY A 236 -12.06 -5.43 21.47
N GLY A 237 -10.83 -4.93 21.66
CA GLY A 237 -10.21 -4.77 22.99
C GLY A 237 -9.55 -6.04 23.56
N SER A 238 -9.68 -7.19 22.91
CA SER A 238 -9.05 -8.44 23.31
C SER A 238 -7.74 -8.69 22.55
N LEU A 239 -6.77 -9.30 23.24
CA LEU A 239 -5.52 -9.76 22.64
C LEU A 239 -5.72 -11.16 22.05
N HIS A 240 -5.28 -11.34 20.81
CA HIS A 240 -5.31 -12.59 20.07
C HIS A 240 -3.89 -12.94 19.59
N SER A 241 -3.66 -14.22 19.34
CA SER A 241 -2.42 -14.73 18.76
C SER A 241 -2.76 -15.81 17.74
N VAL A 242 -2.06 -15.81 16.60
CA VAL A 242 -2.17 -16.83 15.54
C VAL A 242 -0.77 -17.35 15.20
N GLY A 243 -0.66 -18.66 14.97
CA GLY A 243 0.59 -19.30 14.53
C GLY A 243 0.90 -19.03 13.05
N VAL A 244 2.19 -19.06 12.72
CA VAL A 244 2.71 -18.85 11.35
C VAL A 244 3.52 -20.07 10.91
N ASP A 245 2.95 -20.86 10.01
CA ASP A 245 3.53 -22.13 9.53
C ASP A 245 4.45 -21.94 8.32
N GLY A 246 4.27 -20.87 7.55
CA GLY A 246 5.20 -20.39 6.53
C GLY A 246 5.77 -19.03 6.91
N GLU A 247 5.22 -17.96 6.32
CA GLU A 247 5.78 -16.60 6.42
C GLU A 247 4.77 -15.55 6.93
N ALA A 248 5.29 -14.55 7.66
CA ALA A 248 4.56 -13.35 7.97
C ALA A 248 4.99 -12.21 7.04
N VAL A 249 4.07 -11.67 6.25
CA VAL A 249 4.35 -10.59 5.29
C VAL A 249 3.91 -9.25 5.88
N VAL A 250 4.86 -8.36 6.15
CA VAL A 250 4.56 -7.03 6.73
C VAL A 250 4.27 -6.03 5.61
N ALA A 251 2.99 -5.69 5.44
CA ALA A 251 2.47 -4.75 4.45
C ALA A 251 1.75 -3.54 5.08
N ALA A 252 2.21 -3.10 6.25
CA ALA A 252 1.59 -2.04 7.07
C ALA A 252 1.88 -0.59 6.60
N GLY A 253 2.33 -0.41 5.35
CA GLY A 253 2.78 0.87 4.80
C GLY A 253 4.13 1.34 5.34
N SER A 254 4.75 2.32 4.68
CA SER A 254 6.12 2.78 4.97
C SER A 254 6.33 3.22 6.42
N VAL A 255 5.33 3.86 7.04
CA VAL A 255 5.38 4.32 8.44
C VAL A 255 4.91 3.25 9.43
N GLY A 256 4.04 2.32 9.02
CA GLY A 256 3.57 1.24 9.90
C GLY A 256 4.58 0.11 10.04
N VAL A 257 5.29 -0.22 8.95
CA VAL A 257 6.35 -1.23 8.92
C VAL A 257 7.42 -0.95 9.96
N THR A 258 7.90 0.29 10.08
CA THR A 258 8.97 0.65 11.02
C THR A 258 8.55 0.41 12.47
N SER A 259 7.32 0.77 12.81
CA SER A 259 6.76 0.55 14.16
C SER A 259 6.61 -0.93 14.51
N LEU A 260 6.36 -1.78 13.51
CA LEU A 260 6.24 -3.23 13.71
C LEU A 260 7.59 -3.93 13.80
N VAL A 261 8.59 -3.47 13.06
CA VAL A 261 9.97 -3.96 13.19
C VAL A 261 10.50 -3.71 14.59
N ASP A 262 10.23 -2.52 15.16
CA ASP A 262 10.59 -2.20 16.55
C ASP A 262 9.85 -3.09 17.59
N ALA A 263 8.72 -3.69 17.20
CA ALA A 263 7.91 -4.54 18.05
C ALA A 263 8.31 -6.03 18.02
N VAL A 264 9.42 -6.37 17.34
CA VAL A 264 9.98 -7.73 17.28
C VAL A 264 10.78 -8.03 18.56
N GLY A 265 10.38 -9.07 19.33
CA GLY A 265 11.22 -9.69 20.39
C GLY A 265 10.71 -9.63 21.85
N ASN A 266 10.95 -10.73 22.61
CA ASN A 266 10.50 -11.13 23.99
C ASN A 266 10.62 -10.07 25.11
N ARG A 267 9.64 -9.88 26.02
CA ARG A 267 9.08 -10.85 26.99
C ARG A 267 7.55 -10.79 27.16
N ALA A 268 6.95 -11.95 27.45
CA ALA A 268 5.71 -12.05 28.21
C ALA A 268 5.95 -11.54 29.65
N GLY A 269 5.10 -10.62 30.13
CA GLY A 269 5.12 -10.12 31.50
C GLY A 269 5.98 -8.87 31.72
N GLY A 270 5.35 -7.69 31.70
CA GLY A 270 5.95 -6.43 32.12
C GLY A 270 5.06 -5.24 31.81
N SER A 271 4.39 -4.71 32.84
CA SER A 271 3.49 -3.55 32.80
C SER A 271 4.10 -2.32 32.10
N PRO A 272 3.30 -1.45 31.44
CA PRO A 272 3.83 -0.30 30.70
C PRO A 272 4.30 0.79 31.68
N ALA A 273 5.59 0.83 31.98
CA ALA A 273 6.22 1.96 32.65
C ALA A 273 6.42 3.11 31.65
N ARG A 274 5.74 4.23 31.91
CA ARG A 274 5.88 5.50 31.19
C ARG A 274 7.35 5.94 31.13
N GLY A 275 7.74 6.46 29.97
CA GLY A 275 8.84 7.42 29.82
C GLY A 275 10.22 6.93 30.22
N ARG A 276 10.89 6.17 29.34
CA ARG A 276 12.37 6.13 29.26
C ARG A 276 12.77 5.67 27.87
N ARG A 277 13.57 6.48 27.17
CA ARG A 277 14.31 6.11 25.96
C ARG A 277 15.01 4.77 26.21
N ARG A 278 14.53 3.67 25.61
CA ARG A 278 15.22 2.38 25.69
C ARG A 278 16.11 2.21 24.46
N ARG A 279 17.36 2.69 24.59
CA ARG A 279 18.50 1.97 24.02
C ARG A 279 18.62 0.66 24.81
N GLY A 280 18.00 -0.45 24.35
CA GLY A 280 18.10 -1.70 25.12
C GLY A 280 17.19 -2.86 24.74
N ALA A 281 16.27 -2.73 23.78
CA ALA A 281 15.72 -3.91 23.13
C ALA A 281 16.75 -4.36 22.08
N ARG A 282 17.49 -5.44 22.37
CA ARG A 282 18.26 -6.11 21.31
C ARG A 282 17.27 -6.91 20.46
N PRO A 283 17.16 -6.65 19.14
CA PRO A 283 16.36 -7.48 18.26
C PRO A 283 16.83 -8.92 18.37
N THR A 284 15.90 -9.85 18.59
CA THR A 284 16.19 -11.28 18.43
C THR A 284 15.97 -11.62 16.95
N GLY A 285 17.05 -11.69 16.18
CA GLY A 285 17.04 -11.89 14.74
C GLY A 285 18.05 -11.00 14.02
N CYS A 286 18.37 -11.31 12.76
CA CYS A 286 19.26 -10.50 11.92
C CYS A 286 18.47 -9.29 11.39
N TRP A 287 18.38 -8.21 12.18
CA TRP A 287 17.68 -6.98 11.78
C TRP A 287 18.68 -5.85 11.53
N SER A 288 18.48 -5.10 10.45
CA SER A 288 19.37 -4.01 10.05
C SER A 288 19.16 -2.77 10.92
N GLU A 289 20.26 -2.11 11.28
CA GLU A 289 20.25 -0.83 12.01
C GLU A 289 19.57 0.31 11.23
N SER A 290 19.28 0.08 9.94
CA SER A 290 18.59 1.02 9.06
C SER A 290 17.06 0.99 9.17
N ALA A 291 16.44 0.15 10.01
CA ALA A 291 14.99 0.19 10.18
C ALA A 291 14.49 1.61 10.56
N GLY A 292 13.73 2.24 9.67
CA GLY A 292 13.26 3.63 9.84
C GLY A 292 14.22 4.72 9.35
N SER A 293 15.32 4.37 8.68
CA SER A 293 16.23 5.32 8.03
C SER A 293 16.76 4.76 6.70
N HIS A 294 17.02 5.62 5.73
CA HIS A 294 17.85 5.25 4.58
C HIS A 294 19.19 5.93 4.84
N SER A 295 20.27 5.16 5.02
CA SER A 295 21.62 5.73 5.09
C SER A 295 21.89 6.47 3.77
N LYS A 296 22.27 7.75 3.88
CA LYS A 296 22.76 8.54 2.74
C LYS A 296 24.11 8.02 2.27
#